data_AF-A0ABD6HUE9-F1
#
_entry.id   AF-A0ABD6HUE9-F1
#
_cell.length_a   1.000
_cell.length_b   1.000
_cell.length_c   1.000
_cell.angle_alpha   90.00
_cell.angle_beta   90.00
_cell.angle_gamma   90.00
#
_symmetry.space_group_name_H-M   'P 1'
#
loop_
_entity.id
_entity.type
_entity.pdbx_description
1 polymer ?
#
loop_
_entity_poly.entity_id
_entity_poly.type
_entity_poly.pdbx_seq_one_letter_code
_entity_poly.pdbx_strand_id
1 'polypeptide(L)'
;MNTVTIRVASVEEMKLTLKEAATGHQSAQGHYITFQDWESLWKALSPKKMHILHTMTGAGELSIREVARRVKRDVKAVHTDLQSLLGCGIVDRGEQGVIFPYDEIHFDFVVGKAA
;
A
#
# COMPACT_ATOMS: atom_id res chain seq x y z
N MET A 1 11.11 -12.26 3.75
CA MET A 1 9.68 -11.96 3.58
C MET A 1 9.54 -10.47 3.85
N ASN A 2 9.12 -9.71 2.85
CA ASN A 2 9.06 -8.26 2.91
C ASN A 2 7.64 -7.80 3.27
N THR A 3 7.43 -7.33 4.49
CA THR A 3 6.10 -6.92 4.99
C THR A 3 5.96 -5.40 4.94
N VAL A 4 4.86 -4.92 4.35
CA VAL A 4 4.47 -3.50 4.45
C VAL A 4 3.42 -3.33 5.54
N THR A 5 3.65 -2.36 6.43
CA THR A 5 2.67 -1.94 7.43
C THR A 5 1.92 -0.71 6.92
N ILE A 6 0.61 -0.86 6.76
CA ILE A 6 -0.30 0.22 6.42
C ILE A 6 -0.93 0.74 7.70
N ARG A 7 -0.80 2.05 7.95
CA ARG A 7 -1.28 2.70 9.16
C ARG A 7 -1.89 4.07 8.89
N VAL A 8 -2.67 4.57 9.84
CA VAL A 8 -3.12 5.96 9.89
C VAL A 8 -2.37 6.65 11.01
N ALA A 9 -1.74 7.79 10.72
CA ALA A 9 -1.06 8.60 11.72
C ALA A 9 -1.12 10.08 11.36
N SER A 10 -1.15 10.92 12.39
CA SER A 10 -1.05 12.37 12.25
C SER A 10 0.31 12.80 11.69
N VAL A 11 0.37 14.00 11.13
CA VAL A 11 1.63 14.59 10.62
C VAL A 11 2.69 14.68 11.72
N GLU A 12 2.29 14.93 12.97
CA GLU A 12 3.23 15.01 14.10
C GLU A 12 3.81 13.63 14.45
N GLU A 13 2.99 12.58 14.45
CA GLU A 13 3.46 11.19 14.62
C GLU A 13 4.36 10.73 13.47
N MET A 14 4.04 11.13 12.24
CA MET A 14 4.90 10.89 11.07
C MET A 14 6.27 11.57 11.24
N LYS A 15 6.30 12.85 11.64
CA LYS A 15 7.54 13.58 11.92
C LYS A 15 8.34 12.95 13.04
N LEU A 16 7.67 12.48 14.09
CA LEU A 16 8.33 11.80 15.20
C LEU A 16 8.98 10.50 14.72
N THR A 17 8.24 9.66 13.97
CA THR A 17 8.76 8.42 13.39
C THR A 17 9.98 8.68 12.50
N LEU A 18 9.92 9.72 11.65
CA LEU A 18 11.04 10.14 10.79
C LEU A 18 12.28 10.54 11.59
N LYS A 19 12.11 11.27 12.69
CA LYS A 19 13.21 11.62 13.60
C LYS A 19 13.80 10.38 14.27
N GLU A 20 12.94 9.49 14.76
CA GLU A 20 13.35 8.22 15.37
C GLU A 20 14.16 7.35 14.38
N ALA A 21 13.72 7.28 13.12
CA ALA A 21 14.42 6.60 12.03
C ALA A 21 15.83 7.14 11.83
N ALA A 22 15.96 8.47 11.77
CA ALA A 22 17.24 9.15 11.58
C ALA A 22 18.22 8.90 12.76
N THR A 23 17.69 8.67 13.95
CA THR A 23 18.46 8.33 15.15
C THR A 23 18.73 6.82 15.32
N GLY A 24 18.23 5.98 14.42
CA GLY A 24 18.45 4.53 14.45
C GLY A 24 17.56 3.75 15.41
N HIS A 25 16.44 4.34 15.89
CA HIS A 25 15.49 3.64 16.73
C HIS A 25 14.77 2.50 15.97
N GLN A 26 14.61 1.35 16.63
CA GLN A 26 14.00 0.15 16.04
C GLN A 26 12.54 0.33 15.63
N SER A 27 11.78 1.25 16.27
CA SER A 27 10.38 1.57 15.95
C SER A 27 10.18 2.08 14.52
N ALA A 28 11.25 2.55 13.87
CA ALA A 28 11.21 3.08 12.52
C ALA A 28 11.88 2.17 11.47
N GLN A 29 12.33 0.97 11.86
CA GLN A 29 12.85 -0.01 10.92
C GLN A 29 11.68 -0.80 10.30
N GLY A 30 11.50 -0.68 8.98
CA GLY A 30 10.46 -1.41 8.24
C GLY A 30 9.93 -0.64 7.04
N HIS A 31 8.95 -1.22 6.35
CA HIS A 31 8.24 -0.59 5.25
C HIS A 31 6.87 -0.09 5.72
N TYR A 32 6.64 1.21 5.62
CA TYR A 32 5.42 1.85 6.10
C TYR A 32 4.75 2.64 4.98
N ILE A 33 3.45 2.42 4.81
CA ILE A 33 2.58 3.31 4.04
C ILE A 33 1.65 3.96 5.06
N THR A 34 1.85 5.26 5.30
CA THR A 34 1.10 6.00 6.31
C THR A 34 0.12 6.95 5.64
N PHE A 35 -1.15 6.83 6.00
CA PHE A 35 -2.21 7.74 5.59
C PHE A 35 -2.48 8.77 6.70
N GLN A 36 -2.86 9.98 6.32
CA GLN A 36 -3.12 11.07 7.28
C GLN A 36 -4.41 10.85 8.07
N ASP A 37 -5.42 10.24 7.42
CA ASP A 37 -6.74 10.00 7.99
C ASP A 37 -7.37 8.73 7.38
N TRP A 38 -8.49 8.34 7.98
CA TRP A 38 -9.25 7.16 7.60
C TRP A 38 -9.85 7.28 6.19
N GLU A 39 -10.32 8.48 5.83
CA GLU A 39 -10.93 8.79 4.55
C GLU A 39 -9.94 8.62 3.40
N SER A 40 -8.72 9.12 3.56
CA SER A 40 -7.63 8.99 2.60
C SER A 40 -7.25 7.53 2.40
N LEU A 41 -7.17 6.78 3.49
CA LEU A 41 -6.90 5.35 3.44
C LEU A 41 -7.97 4.61 2.65
N TRP A 42 -9.25 4.82 2.98
CA TRP A 42 -10.36 4.15 2.29
C TRP A 42 -10.46 4.50 0.81
N LYS A 43 -10.16 5.75 0.46
CA LYS A 43 -10.12 6.22 -0.92
C LYS A 43 -9.00 5.53 -1.71
N ALA A 44 -7.81 5.40 -1.11
CA ALA A 44 -6.67 4.74 -1.73
C ALA A 44 -6.81 3.21 -1.78
N LEU A 45 -7.40 2.60 -0.76
CA LEU A 45 -7.48 1.15 -0.55
C LEU A 45 -8.93 0.63 -0.65
N SER A 46 -9.67 1.10 -1.65
CA SER A 46 -11.01 0.56 -1.94
C SER A 46 -10.99 -0.98 -2.08
N PRO A 47 -12.10 -1.70 -1.83
CA PRO A 47 -12.13 -3.17 -1.88
C PRO A 47 -11.57 -3.77 -3.19
N LYS A 48 -11.84 -3.10 -4.31
CA LYS A 48 -11.34 -3.47 -5.64
C LYS A 48 -9.81 -3.36 -5.77
N LYS A 49 -9.22 -2.32 -5.16
CA LYS A 49 -7.78 -2.10 -5.13
C LYS A 49 -7.10 -3.05 -4.15
N MET A 50 -7.71 -3.31 -2.99
CA MET A 50 -7.22 -4.33 -2.06
C MET A 50 -7.21 -5.73 -2.68
N HIS A 51 -8.22 -6.08 -3.47
CA HIS A 51 -8.23 -7.34 -4.20
C HIS A 51 -7.08 -7.45 -5.21
N ILE A 52 -6.71 -6.34 -5.88
CA ILE A 52 -5.52 -6.27 -6.73
C ILE A 52 -4.25 -6.48 -5.90
N LEU A 53 -4.06 -5.74 -4.80
CA LEU A 53 -2.87 -5.83 -3.95
C LEU A 53 -2.69 -7.24 -3.38
N HIS A 54 -3.74 -7.84 -2.85
CA HIS A 54 -3.72 -9.23 -2.36
C HIS A 54 -3.32 -10.23 -3.45
N THR A 55 -3.75 -9.99 -4.70
CA THR A 55 -3.40 -10.84 -5.85
C THR A 55 -1.95 -10.65 -6.31
N MET A 56 -1.37 -9.47 -6.08
CA MET A 56 0.01 -9.15 -6.41
C MET A 56 1.00 -9.51 -5.29
N THR A 57 0.52 -9.77 -4.08
CA THR A 57 1.33 -10.08 -2.89
C THR A 57 2.19 -11.32 -3.15
N GLY A 58 3.52 -11.18 -3.03
CA GLY A 58 4.50 -12.22 -3.31
C GLY A 58 4.59 -12.69 -4.77
N ALA A 59 3.88 -12.04 -5.71
CA ALA A 59 3.82 -12.46 -7.11
C ALA A 59 4.97 -11.92 -7.98
N GLY A 60 5.76 -10.98 -7.47
CA GLY A 60 6.75 -10.24 -8.23
C GLY A 60 6.12 -9.27 -9.24
N GLU A 61 6.87 -8.95 -10.29
CA GLU A 61 6.39 -8.05 -11.35
C GLU A 61 5.35 -8.73 -12.24
N LEU A 62 4.22 -8.05 -12.48
CA LEU A 62 3.13 -8.53 -13.32
C LEU A 62 2.74 -7.51 -14.37
N SER A 63 2.40 -7.98 -15.57
CA SER A 63 1.74 -7.12 -16.56
C SER A 63 0.32 -6.77 -16.11
N ILE A 64 -0.19 -5.62 -16.56
CA ILE A 64 -1.58 -5.18 -16.26
C ILE A 64 -2.62 -6.22 -16.70
N ARG A 65 -2.37 -6.89 -17.84
CA ARG A 65 -3.25 -7.95 -18.36
C ARG A 65 -3.25 -9.17 -17.44
N GLU A 66 -2.09 -9.54 -16.90
CA GLU A 66 -1.99 -10.66 -15.98
C GLU A 66 -2.69 -10.36 -14.65
N VAL A 67 -2.53 -9.14 -14.11
CA VAL A 67 -3.30 -8.70 -12.94
C VAL A 67 -4.79 -8.82 -13.22
N ALA A 68 -5.27 -8.28 -14.34
CA ALA A 68 -6.68 -8.31 -14.73
C ALA A 68 -7.24 -9.74 -14.86
N ARG A 69 -6.45 -10.65 -15.46
CA ARG A 69 -6.79 -12.08 -15.56
C ARG A 69 -6.97 -12.72 -14.19
N ARG A 70 -6.06 -12.47 -13.26
CA ARG A 70 -6.10 -13.04 -11.90
C ARG A 70 -7.27 -12.53 -11.08
N VAL A 71 -7.56 -11.22 -11.14
CA VAL A 71 -8.70 -10.61 -10.42
C VAL A 71 -10.04 -10.79 -11.13
N LYS A 72 -10.07 -11.42 -12.33
CA LYS A 72 -11.26 -11.64 -13.16
C LYS A 72 -12.05 -10.36 -13.45
N ARG A 73 -11.34 -9.28 -13.80
CA ARG A 73 -11.92 -7.98 -14.15
C ARG A 73 -11.42 -7.51 -15.52
N ASP A 74 -12.10 -6.54 -16.11
CA ASP A 74 -11.66 -5.97 -17.37
C ASP A 74 -10.35 -5.17 -17.21
N VAL A 75 -9.53 -5.21 -18.27
CA VAL A 75 -8.19 -4.59 -18.26
C VAL A 75 -8.25 -3.08 -18.04
N LYS A 76 -9.29 -2.41 -18.55
CA LYS A 76 -9.42 -0.94 -18.46
C LYS A 76 -9.64 -0.51 -17.00
N ALA A 77 -10.57 -1.16 -16.30
CA ALA A 77 -10.82 -0.87 -14.88
C ALA A 77 -9.59 -1.18 -14.01
N VAL A 78 -8.89 -2.28 -14.29
CA VAL A 78 -7.68 -2.66 -13.56
C VAL A 78 -6.53 -1.68 -13.83
N HIS A 79 -6.38 -1.22 -15.08
CA HIS A 79 -5.41 -0.18 -15.42
C HIS A 79 -5.68 1.10 -14.61
N THR A 80 -6.93 1.58 -14.56
CA THR A 80 -7.28 2.78 -13.77
C THR A 80 -7.00 2.61 -12.27
N ASP A 81 -7.33 1.44 -11.71
CA ASP A 81 -7.02 1.14 -10.31
C ASP A 81 -5.50 1.11 -10.05
N LEU A 82 -4.72 0.48 -10.93
CA LEU A 82 -3.25 0.43 -10.83
C LEU A 82 -2.60 1.80 -10.99
N GLN A 83 -3.08 2.67 -11.90
CA GLN A 83 -2.60 4.04 -12.00
C GLN A 83 -2.88 4.84 -10.72
N SER A 84 -4.02 4.60 -10.07
CA SER A 84 -4.33 5.24 -8.79
C SER A 84 -3.38 4.77 -7.69
N LEU A 85 -3.10 3.47 -7.63
CA LEU A 85 -2.16 2.87 -6.67
C LEU A 85 -0.72 3.36 -6.90
N LEU A 86 -0.29 3.46 -8.16
CA LEU A 86 1.00 4.05 -8.56
C LEU A 86 1.09 5.51 -8.10
N GLY A 87 0.03 6.30 -8.31
CA GLY A 87 -0.03 7.69 -7.88
C GLY A 87 0.05 7.88 -6.37
N CYS A 88 -0.33 6.85 -5.59
CA CYS A 88 -0.19 6.84 -4.13
C CYS A 88 1.13 6.24 -3.66
N GLY A 89 1.98 5.72 -4.55
CA GLY A 89 3.23 5.04 -4.21
C GLY A 89 3.04 3.69 -3.49
N ILE A 90 1.88 3.04 -3.67
CA ILE A 90 1.58 1.74 -3.04
C ILE A 90 2.15 0.58 -3.85
N VAL A 91 2.16 0.74 -5.18
CA VAL A 91 2.80 -0.15 -6.14
C VAL A 91 3.81 0.65 -6.94
N ASP A 92 4.80 -0.02 -7.51
CA ASP A 92 5.85 0.60 -8.31
C ASP A 92 5.77 0.16 -9.78
N ARG A 93 6.39 0.95 -10.66
CA ARG A 93 6.61 0.56 -12.05
C ARG A 93 7.82 -0.37 -12.10
N GLY A 94 7.64 -1.54 -12.71
CA GLY A 94 8.74 -2.42 -13.07
C GLY A 94 9.26 -2.14 -14.48
N GLU A 95 10.08 -3.04 -15.02
CA GLU A 95 10.64 -2.90 -16.37
C GLU A 95 9.59 -3.11 -17.48
N GLN A 96 8.64 -4.02 -17.27
CA GLN A 96 7.63 -4.46 -18.24
C GLN A 96 6.20 -4.46 -17.67
N GLY A 97 6.01 -4.07 -16.41
CA GLY A 97 4.74 -4.15 -15.72
C GLY A 97 4.71 -3.33 -14.43
N VAL A 98 3.95 -3.85 -13.47
CA VAL A 98 3.78 -3.27 -12.14
C VAL A 98 4.21 -4.27 -11.09
N ILE A 99 4.83 -3.78 -10.02
CA ILE A 99 5.29 -4.60 -8.92
C ILE A 99 4.68 -4.10 -7.62
N PHE A 100 4.22 -5.03 -6.79
CA PHE A 100 3.94 -4.78 -5.38
C PHE A 100 5.08 -5.47 -4.61
N PRO A 101 6.06 -4.71 -4.08
CA PRO A 101 7.35 -5.27 -3.66
C PRO A 101 7.30 -5.97 -2.29
N TYR A 102 6.11 -6.44 -1.90
CA TYR A 102 5.84 -6.98 -0.57
C TYR A 102 5.19 -8.36 -0.67
N ASP A 103 5.57 -9.22 0.27
CA ASP A 103 5.08 -10.57 0.46
C ASP A 103 3.91 -10.62 1.44
N GLU A 104 3.70 -9.55 2.21
CA GLU A 104 2.66 -9.47 3.23
C GLU A 104 2.20 -8.02 3.44
N ILE A 105 0.90 -7.86 3.73
CA ILE A 105 0.29 -6.59 4.10
C ILE A 105 -0.16 -6.71 5.56
N HIS A 106 0.45 -5.91 6.43
CA HIS A 106 0.03 -5.76 7.82
C HIS A 106 -0.76 -4.45 7.96
N PHE A 107 -1.91 -4.50 8.62
CA PHE A 107 -2.70 -3.32 8.94
C PHE A 107 -2.59 -3.01 10.42
N ASP A 108 -2.14 -1.81 10.75
CA ASP A 108 -2.03 -1.32 12.12
C ASP A 108 -2.94 -0.09 12.30
N PHE A 109 -4.09 -0.31 12.93
CA PHE A 109 -5.07 0.74 13.19
C PHE A 109 -5.59 0.66 14.63
N VAL A 110 -5.72 1.83 15.24
CA VAL A 110 -6.52 2.02 16.45
C VAL A 110 -7.73 2.87 16.07
N VAL A 111 -8.92 2.27 16.11
CA VAL A 111 -10.19 2.99 15.88
C VAL A 111 -10.86 3.19 17.24
N GLY A 112 -10.72 4.40 17.79
CA GLY A 112 -11.39 4.82 19.02
C GLY A 112 -12.57 5.76 18.75
N LYS A 113 -13.51 5.87 19.69
CA LYS A 113 -14.40 7.03 19.73
C LYS A 113 -13.55 8.26 20.09
N ALA A 114 -13.66 9.33 19.31
CA ALA A 114 -13.27 10.64 19.81
C ALA A 114 -14.03 10.89 21.12
N ALA A 115 -13.29 11.26 22.17
CA ALA A 115 -13.87 11.75 23.41
C ALA A 115 -14.65 13.05 23.14
#